data_AF-A0AAV5T3R1-F1
#
_entry.id   AF-A0AAV5T3R1-F1
#
_cell.length_a   1.000
_cell.length_b   1.000
_cell.length_c   1.000
_cell.angle_alpha   90.00
_cell.angle_beta   90.00
_cell.angle_gamma   90.00
#
_symmetry.space_group_name_H-M   'P 1'
#
loop_
_entity.id
_entity.type
_entity.pdbx_description
1 polymer ?
#
loop_
_entity_poly.entity_id
_entity_poly.type
_entity_poly.pdbx_seq_one_letter_code
_entity_poly.pdbx_strand_id
1 'polypeptide(L)'
;INSSLPNAHSNSHFFPLLSMYLKIISGVYVILTTLAFDTIVLRVKVFHPNLRFLLLSFPWCYLGLFLSSFTKDIWEGSFPFDKGTVRFFDSLLLICLVAICLNLFIFVLERIMALIHVNTYESQTTSVLSISLFIFQYGISSILILFIHPLIAILLIFISVIASGIILLKLPSISTSDHDKHLAISHGNISTRYQSVENLKAARLLRNLFIYLIPAEPLIPILFLFINITLPKAHRDPFFDLLHVFIAFHLSIALVIVIRCNDSYSSQFRRLIGKGEKKRGSVQSVTGKSLNIHQSLHSNTYFQMFNQSW
;
A
#
# COMPACT_ATOMS: atom_id res chain seq x y z
N ILE A 1 20.16 59.49 4.67
CA ILE A 1 20.42 58.04 4.52
C ILE A 1 19.07 57.35 4.62
N ASN A 2 18.33 57.34 3.52
CA ASN A 2 17.04 56.66 3.36
C ASN A 2 17.22 55.76 2.14
N SER A 3 17.63 54.52 2.36
CA SER A 3 17.54 53.46 1.36
C SER A 3 16.32 52.62 1.70
N SER A 4 15.20 52.97 1.06
CA SER A 4 14.06 52.08 0.88
C SER A 4 14.55 50.75 0.32
N LEU A 5 14.23 49.66 1.01
CA LEU A 5 14.40 48.28 0.56
C LEU A 5 13.01 47.76 0.12
N PRO A 6 12.52 48.07 -1.09
CA PRO A 6 11.30 47.45 -1.60
C PRO A 6 11.73 46.16 -2.30
N ASN A 7 11.74 45.01 -1.61
CA ASN A 7 11.73 43.70 -2.30
C ASN A 7 11.44 42.49 -1.39
N ALA A 8 11.27 42.65 -0.08
CA ALA A 8 10.98 41.51 0.80
C ALA A 8 9.52 40.98 0.72
N HIS A 9 8.57 41.76 0.17
CA HIS A 9 7.14 41.38 0.13
C HIS A 9 6.74 40.52 -1.08
N SER A 10 7.53 40.44 -2.16
CA SER A 10 7.15 39.61 -3.31
C SER A 10 7.48 38.12 -3.09
N ASN A 11 8.53 37.82 -2.33
CA ASN A 11 8.97 36.44 -2.04
C ASN A 11 8.09 35.73 -1.01
N SER A 12 7.33 36.44 -0.16
CA SER A 12 6.52 35.83 0.90
C SER A 12 5.30 35.06 0.37
N HIS A 13 4.81 35.39 -0.83
CA HIS A 13 3.65 34.72 -1.44
C HIS A 13 4.02 33.58 -2.40
N PHE A 14 5.27 33.54 -2.88
CA PHE A 14 5.71 32.55 -3.85
C PHE A 14 5.72 31.12 -3.26
N PHE A 15 6.25 30.95 -2.05
CA PHE A 15 6.39 29.62 -1.43
C PHE A 15 5.04 28.93 -1.14
N PRO A 16 4.05 29.58 -0.50
CA PRO A 16 2.71 28.99 -0.31
C PRO A 16 2.05 28.59 -1.64
N LEU A 17 2.14 29.45 -2.65
CA LEU A 17 1.56 29.21 -3.97
C LEU A 17 2.21 28.00 -4.66
N LEU A 18 3.55 27.90 -4.60
CA LEU A 18 4.29 26.76 -5.12
C LEU A 18 3.90 25.46 -4.44
N SER A 19 3.82 25.43 -3.11
CA SER A 19 3.42 24.25 -2.35
C SER A 19 2.01 23.78 -2.72
N MET A 20 1.06 24.70 -2.84
CA MET A 20 -0.31 24.41 -3.27
C MET A 20 -0.34 23.77 -4.66
N TYR A 21 0.38 24.33 -5.64
CA TYR A 21 0.45 23.73 -6.99
C TYR A 21 1.07 22.34 -6.97
N LEU A 22 2.13 22.13 -6.20
CA LEU A 22 2.74 20.81 -6.04
C LEU A 22 1.77 19.81 -5.40
N LYS A 23 0.96 20.22 -4.41
CA LYS A 23 -0.11 19.38 -3.86
C LYS A 23 -1.12 18.97 -4.93
N ILE A 24 -1.58 19.91 -5.76
CA ILE A 24 -2.55 19.62 -6.83
C ILE A 24 -1.97 18.63 -7.84
N ILE A 25 -0.75 18.90 -8.32
CA ILE A 25 -0.05 18.01 -9.27
C ILE A 25 0.13 16.61 -8.66
N SER A 26 0.56 16.53 -7.40
CA SER A 26 0.76 15.26 -6.72
C SER A 26 -0.54 14.48 -6.53
N GLY A 27 -1.66 15.13 -6.23
CA GLY A 27 -2.95 14.45 -6.12
C GLY A 27 -3.49 13.92 -7.45
N VAL A 28 -3.38 14.69 -8.54
CA VAL A 28 -3.69 14.18 -9.89
C VAL A 28 -2.81 12.97 -10.23
N TYR A 29 -1.52 13.06 -9.92
CA TYR A 29 -0.58 11.96 -10.10
C TYR A 29 -0.93 10.72 -9.25
N VAL A 30 -1.37 10.88 -8.00
CA VAL A 30 -1.83 9.77 -7.14
C VAL A 30 -3.06 9.09 -7.71
N ILE A 31 -4.02 9.85 -8.25
CA ILE A 31 -5.20 9.29 -8.94
C ILE A 31 -4.75 8.41 -10.12
N LEU A 32 -3.91 8.95 -11.00
CA LEU A 32 -3.46 8.25 -12.20
C LEU A 32 -2.66 6.99 -11.86
N THR A 33 -1.75 7.09 -10.89
CA THR A 33 -0.92 5.95 -10.46
C THR A 33 -1.73 4.86 -9.77
N THR A 34 -2.72 5.22 -8.95
CA THR A 34 -3.65 4.28 -8.33
C THR A 34 -4.46 3.52 -9.38
N LEU A 35 -5.07 4.22 -10.33
CA LEU A 35 -5.86 3.58 -11.41
C LEU A 35 -5.01 2.68 -12.30
N ALA A 36 -3.78 3.11 -12.62
CA ALA A 36 -2.84 2.30 -13.39
C ALA A 36 -2.43 1.03 -12.63
N PHE A 37 -2.13 1.16 -11.34
CA PHE A 37 -1.78 0.03 -10.49
C PHE A 37 -2.95 -0.95 -10.34
N ASP A 38 -4.15 -0.46 -10.08
CA ASP A 38 -5.36 -1.28 -9.99
C ASP A 38 -5.60 -2.05 -11.28
N THR A 39 -5.43 -1.41 -12.44
CA THR A 39 -5.53 -2.08 -13.75
C THR A 39 -4.52 -3.23 -13.88
N ILE A 40 -3.29 -3.06 -13.39
CA ILE A 40 -2.25 -4.09 -13.40
C ILE A 40 -2.64 -5.25 -12.47
N VAL A 41 -3.04 -4.95 -11.23
CA VAL A 41 -3.41 -5.96 -10.23
C VAL A 41 -4.68 -6.71 -10.63
N LEU A 42 -5.65 -6.04 -11.26
CA LEU A 42 -6.87 -6.65 -11.78
C LEU A 42 -6.61 -7.61 -12.96
N ARG A 43 -5.48 -7.47 -13.67
CA ARG A 43 -5.10 -8.36 -14.77
C ARG A 43 -4.21 -9.53 -14.36
N VAL A 44 -3.52 -9.43 -13.22
CA VAL A 44 -2.64 -10.49 -12.71
C VAL A 44 -3.36 -11.31 -11.65
N LYS A 45 -3.53 -12.60 -11.90
CA LYS A 45 -4.14 -13.57 -10.96
C LYS A 45 -3.06 -14.43 -10.29
N VAL A 46 -2.07 -13.79 -9.67
CA VAL A 46 -0.91 -14.49 -9.07
C VAL A 46 -1.05 -14.68 -7.56
N PHE A 47 -1.93 -13.93 -6.91
CA PHE A 47 -2.10 -13.98 -5.46
C PHE A 47 -3.51 -14.40 -5.06
N HIS A 48 -3.58 -14.96 -3.85
CA HIS A 48 -4.84 -15.23 -3.16
C HIS A 48 -5.76 -13.99 -3.15
N PRO A 49 -7.09 -14.15 -3.31
CA PRO A 49 -8.03 -13.04 -3.38
C PRO A 49 -7.92 -12.03 -2.24
N ASN A 50 -7.61 -12.49 -1.02
CA ASN A 50 -7.41 -11.63 0.16
C ASN A 50 -6.18 -10.70 -0.05
N LEU A 51 -4.99 -11.26 -0.25
CA LEU A 51 -3.78 -10.46 -0.46
C LEU A 51 -3.91 -9.54 -1.68
N ARG A 52 -4.57 -9.99 -2.74
CA ARG A 52 -4.85 -9.18 -3.91
C ARG A 52 -5.73 -7.97 -3.58
N PHE A 53 -6.81 -8.17 -2.84
CA PHE A 53 -7.66 -7.07 -2.38
C PHE A 53 -6.89 -6.10 -1.49
N LEU A 54 -6.03 -6.63 -0.60
CA LEU A 54 -5.20 -5.80 0.27
C LEU A 54 -4.22 -4.91 -0.51
N LEU A 55 -3.61 -5.47 -1.57
CA LEU A 55 -2.75 -4.72 -2.49
C LEU A 55 -3.55 -3.65 -3.25
N LEU A 56 -4.79 -3.96 -3.65
CA LEU A 56 -5.69 -2.97 -4.26
C LEU A 56 -6.07 -1.88 -3.25
N SER A 57 -6.39 -2.22 -2.01
CA SER A 57 -6.82 -1.23 -1.01
C SER A 57 -5.69 -0.33 -0.51
N PHE A 58 -4.43 -0.77 -0.64
CA PHE A 58 -3.25 -0.02 -0.20
C PHE A 58 -3.18 1.41 -0.79
N PRO A 59 -3.17 1.62 -2.12
CA PRO A 59 -3.18 2.97 -2.71
C PRO A 59 -4.47 3.75 -2.43
N TRP A 60 -5.59 3.08 -2.14
CA TRP A 60 -6.85 3.76 -1.85
C TRP A 60 -6.83 4.57 -0.55
N CYS A 61 -6.06 4.17 0.46
CA CYS A 61 -5.84 4.97 1.66
C CYS A 61 -5.21 6.33 1.35
N TYR A 62 -4.26 6.36 0.40
CA TYR A 62 -3.61 7.58 -0.07
C TYR A 62 -4.56 8.42 -0.91
N LEU A 63 -5.28 7.78 -1.83
CA LEU A 63 -6.29 8.45 -2.64
C LEU A 63 -7.35 9.12 -1.77
N GLY A 64 -7.83 8.45 -0.71
CA GLY A 64 -8.78 9.01 0.25
C GLY A 64 -8.29 10.29 0.91
N LEU A 65 -7.01 10.36 1.28
CA LEU A 65 -6.38 11.56 1.83
C LEU A 65 -6.40 12.73 0.83
N PHE A 66 -6.00 12.49 -0.42
CA PHE A 66 -6.00 13.52 -1.46
C PHE A 66 -7.40 13.98 -1.84
N LEU A 67 -8.34 13.05 -1.99
CA LEU A 67 -9.75 13.39 -2.26
C LEU A 67 -10.35 14.22 -1.14
N SER A 68 -10.07 13.87 0.12
CA SER A 68 -10.54 14.64 1.28
C SER A 68 -9.94 16.04 1.31
N SER A 69 -8.63 16.18 1.03
CA SER A 69 -7.96 17.48 0.94
C SER A 69 -8.55 18.34 -0.19
N PHE A 70 -8.72 17.79 -1.40
CA PHE A 70 -9.27 18.55 -2.51
C PHE A 70 -10.72 18.94 -2.29
N THR A 71 -11.51 18.04 -1.72
CA THR A 71 -12.91 18.35 -1.39
C THR A 71 -12.98 19.49 -0.39
N LYS A 72 -12.11 19.49 0.64
CA LYS A 72 -12.00 20.60 1.58
C LYS A 72 -11.62 21.91 0.87
N ASP A 73 -10.55 21.92 0.08
CA ASP A 73 -10.07 23.12 -0.61
C ASP A 73 -11.12 23.71 -1.58
N ILE A 74 -11.78 22.85 -2.38
CA ILE A 74 -12.83 23.27 -3.34
C ILE A 74 -14.02 23.86 -2.59
N TRP A 75 -14.44 23.20 -1.51
CA TRP A 75 -15.58 23.67 -0.74
C TRP A 75 -15.24 25.00 -0.06
N GLU A 76 -14.01 25.17 0.46
CA GLU A 76 -13.60 26.38 1.22
C GLU A 76 -13.54 27.60 0.30
N GLY A 77 -13.16 27.40 -0.96
CA GLY A 77 -13.21 28.44 -1.98
C GLY A 77 -14.61 28.77 -2.49
N SER A 78 -15.58 27.85 -2.37
CA SER A 78 -16.90 27.97 -2.99
C SER A 78 -18.01 28.41 -2.03
N PHE A 79 -17.89 28.09 -0.74
CA PHE A 79 -18.95 28.34 0.25
C PHE A 79 -18.38 28.82 1.60
N PRO A 80 -19.06 29.76 2.30
CA PRO A 80 -18.68 30.13 3.67
C PRO A 80 -18.91 28.93 4.60
N PHE A 81 -17.84 28.46 5.23
CA PHE A 81 -17.88 27.26 6.07
C PHE A 81 -18.58 27.49 7.41
N ASP A 82 -19.46 26.56 7.78
CA ASP A 82 -19.74 26.33 9.20
C ASP A 82 -18.54 25.60 9.85
N LYS A 83 -18.25 25.94 11.11
CA LYS A 83 -17.14 25.38 11.88
C LYS A 83 -17.23 23.86 12.00
N GLY A 84 -18.44 23.30 11.95
CA GLY A 84 -18.66 21.85 11.96
C GLY A 84 -18.09 21.16 10.73
N THR A 85 -18.30 21.74 9.53
CA THR A 85 -17.87 21.14 8.27
C THR A 85 -16.34 21.17 8.12
N VAL A 86 -15.66 22.24 8.57
CA VAL A 86 -14.18 22.30 8.57
C VAL A 86 -13.62 21.17 9.43
N ARG A 87 -14.15 21.03 10.65
CA ARG A 87 -13.72 19.99 11.60
C ARG A 87 -13.96 18.59 11.06
N PHE A 88 -15.04 18.37 10.32
CA PHE A 88 -15.32 17.09 9.69
C PHE A 88 -14.23 16.72 8.67
N PHE A 89 -13.90 17.62 7.74
CA PHE A 89 -12.86 17.36 6.74
C PHE A 89 -11.47 17.23 7.35
N ASP A 90 -11.14 18.04 8.37
CA ASP A 90 -9.88 17.89 9.12
C ASP A 90 -9.79 16.51 9.79
N SER A 91 -10.88 16.07 10.40
CA SER A 91 -10.95 14.74 11.03
C SER A 91 -10.82 13.63 10.00
N LEU A 92 -11.48 13.76 8.83
CA LEU A 92 -11.40 12.80 7.74
C LEU A 92 -9.98 12.69 7.18
N LEU A 93 -9.28 13.82 7.00
CA LEU A 93 -7.89 13.85 6.54
C LEU A 93 -6.97 13.14 7.54
N LEU A 94 -7.15 13.40 8.85
CA LEU A 94 -6.41 12.71 9.90
C LEU A 94 -6.70 11.21 9.94
N ILE A 95 -7.96 10.80 9.75
CA ILE A 95 -8.34 9.38 9.68
C ILE A 95 -7.63 8.70 8.51
N CYS A 96 -7.60 9.32 7.33
CA CYS A 96 -6.87 8.77 6.18
C CYS A 96 -5.36 8.71 6.44
N LEU A 97 -4.79 9.71 7.11
CA LEU A 97 -3.37 9.72 7.47
C LEU A 97 -3.01 8.57 8.43
N VAL A 98 -3.84 8.34 9.45
CA VAL A 98 -3.67 7.22 10.38
C VAL A 98 -3.88 5.88 9.67
N ALA A 99 -4.87 5.79 8.78
CA ALA A 99 -5.09 4.59 7.98
C ALA A 99 -3.85 4.26 7.15
N ILE A 100 -3.20 5.24 6.51
CA ILE A 100 -1.94 5.04 5.78
C ILE A 100 -0.87 4.42 6.70
N CYS A 101 -0.72 4.92 7.91
CA CYS A 101 0.26 4.42 8.89
C CYS A 101 -0.09 3.04 9.49
N LEU A 102 -1.32 2.56 9.28
CA LEU A 102 -1.76 1.23 9.72
C LEU A 102 -1.71 0.20 8.57
N ASN A 103 -1.29 0.58 7.36
CA ASN A 103 -1.19 -0.35 6.24
C ASN A 103 -0.26 -1.53 6.56
N LEU A 104 0.94 -1.26 7.10
CA LEU A 104 1.86 -2.32 7.51
C LEU A 104 1.22 -3.28 8.52
N PHE A 105 0.53 -2.75 9.53
CA PHE A 105 -0.16 -3.56 10.54
C PHE A 105 -1.23 -4.47 9.92
N ILE A 106 -2.00 -3.95 8.96
CA ILE A 106 -3.02 -4.71 8.24
C ILE A 106 -2.41 -5.83 7.37
N PHE A 107 -1.28 -5.56 6.70
CA PHE A 107 -0.52 -6.62 6.02
C PHE A 107 -0.05 -7.71 6.98
N VAL A 108 0.41 -7.34 8.18
CA VAL A 108 0.85 -8.30 9.19
C VAL A 108 -0.29 -9.14 9.70
N LEU A 109 -1.43 -8.54 10.04
CA LEU A 109 -2.61 -9.28 10.50
C LEU A 109 -3.08 -10.28 9.45
N GLU A 110 -3.11 -9.87 8.19
CA GLU A 110 -3.49 -10.75 7.09
C GLU A 110 -2.54 -11.94 6.95
N ARG A 111 -1.22 -11.73 7.09
CA ARG A 111 -0.22 -12.81 7.08
C ARG A 111 -0.32 -13.72 8.31
N ILE A 112 -0.59 -13.17 9.49
CA ILE A 112 -0.83 -13.98 10.71
C ILE A 112 -2.05 -14.86 10.52
N MET A 113 -3.14 -14.31 9.99
CA MET A 113 -4.37 -15.07 9.75
C MET A 113 -4.16 -16.18 8.73
N ALA A 114 -3.41 -15.91 7.65
CA ALA A 114 -3.04 -16.92 6.67
C ALA A 114 -2.18 -18.05 7.28
N LEU A 115 -1.29 -17.73 8.24
CA LEU A 115 -0.46 -18.71 8.94
C LEU A 115 -1.25 -19.54 9.97
N ILE A 116 -2.22 -18.95 10.67
CA ILE A 116 -3.04 -19.67 11.67
C ILE A 116 -4.09 -20.55 10.99
N HIS A 117 -4.71 -20.05 9.92
CA HIS A 117 -5.86 -20.68 9.27
C HIS A 117 -5.52 -21.27 7.90
N VAL A 118 -4.36 -21.92 7.76
CA VAL A 118 -3.84 -22.44 6.48
C VAL A 118 -4.88 -23.26 5.70
N ASN A 119 -5.62 -24.13 6.38
CA ASN A 119 -6.59 -25.04 5.74
C ASN A 119 -7.89 -24.36 5.28
N THR A 120 -8.34 -23.30 5.96
CA THR A 120 -9.60 -22.60 5.65
C THR A 120 -9.38 -21.30 4.88
N TYR A 121 -8.18 -20.73 4.94
CA TYR A 121 -7.84 -19.50 4.25
C TYR A 121 -7.90 -19.66 2.73
N GLU A 122 -7.49 -20.82 2.18
CA GLU A 122 -7.49 -21.06 0.72
C GLU A 122 -8.84 -21.50 0.14
N SER A 123 -9.71 -22.13 0.93
CA SER A 123 -11.06 -22.47 0.46
C SER A 123 -11.92 -21.21 0.28
N GLN A 124 -11.48 -20.07 0.83
CA GLN A 124 -12.10 -18.78 0.62
C GLN A 124 -11.76 -18.22 -0.76
N THR A 125 -12.64 -18.47 -1.72
CA THR A 125 -12.60 -17.83 -3.05
C THR A 125 -12.92 -16.33 -2.98
N THR A 126 -13.46 -15.86 -1.86
CA THR A 126 -13.90 -14.48 -1.63
C THR A 126 -12.95 -13.72 -0.71
N SER A 127 -12.72 -12.44 -1.02
CA SER A 127 -11.83 -11.56 -0.26
C SER A 127 -12.41 -11.05 1.08
N VAL A 128 -13.21 -11.86 1.77
CA VAL A 128 -13.97 -11.43 2.97
C VAL A 128 -13.05 -10.98 4.09
N LEU A 129 -11.95 -11.71 4.34
CA LEU A 129 -11.00 -11.33 5.39
C LEU A 129 -10.38 -9.95 5.11
N SER A 130 -9.95 -9.70 3.87
CA SER A 130 -9.31 -8.44 3.52
C SER A 130 -10.28 -7.25 3.49
N ILE A 131 -11.54 -7.47 3.10
CA ILE A 131 -12.59 -6.45 3.23
C ILE A 131 -12.82 -6.11 4.70
N SER A 132 -12.93 -7.12 5.58
CA SER A 132 -13.08 -6.92 7.01
C SER A 132 -11.89 -6.18 7.63
N LEU A 133 -10.67 -6.55 7.23
CA LEU A 133 -9.44 -5.86 7.68
C LEU A 133 -9.39 -4.40 7.20
N PHE A 134 -9.83 -4.12 5.97
CA PHE A 134 -9.92 -2.76 5.45
C PHE A 134 -10.94 -1.91 6.22
N ILE A 135 -12.12 -2.45 6.50
CA ILE A 135 -13.14 -1.77 7.32
C ILE A 135 -12.59 -1.55 8.74
N PHE A 136 -11.95 -2.56 9.32
CA PHE A 136 -11.33 -2.49 10.64
C PHE A 136 -10.23 -1.41 10.71
N GLN A 137 -9.43 -1.25 9.67
CA GLN A 137 -8.39 -0.22 9.56
C GLN A 137 -8.99 1.18 9.69
N TYR A 138 -10.05 1.49 8.93
CA TYR A 138 -10.73 2.78 9.01
C TYR A 138 -11.48 2.96 10.33
N GLY A 139 -12.06 1.89 10.87
CA GLY A 139 -12.72 1.89 12.18
C GLY A 139 -11.76 2.26 13.30
N ILE A 140 -10.60 1.60 13.39
CA ILE A 140 -9.56 1.92 14.38
C ILE A 140 -9.03 3.33 14.18
N SER A 141 -8.79 3.74 12.92
CA SER A 141 -8.30 5.10 12.61
C SER A 141 -9.28 6.16 13.11
N SER A 142 -10.58 5.94 12.91
CA SER A 142 -11.64 6.82 13.41
C SER A 142 -11.67 6.87 14.93
N ILE A 143 -11.53 5.71 15.60
CA ILE A 143 -11.51 5.65 17.06
C ILE A 143 -10.30 6.42 17.63
N LEU A 144 -9.12 6.23 17.03
CA LEU A 144 -7.89 6.91 17.43
C LEU A 144 -7.99 8.44 17.31
N ILE A 145 -8.63 8.94 16.26
CA ILE A 145 -8.76 10.39 16.03
C ILE A 145 -9.87 11.01 16.88
N LEU A 146 -11.01 10.32 17.05
CA LEU A 146 -12.19 10.92 17.70
C LEU A 146 -12.19 10.77 19.23
N PHE A 147 -11.62 9.68 19.77
CA PHE A 147 -11.76 9.34 21.20
C PHE A 147 -10.44 9.27 21.96
N ILE A 148 -9.30 9.22 21.28
CA ILE A 148 -8.00 9.02 21.92
C ILE A 148 -7.19 10.32 21.86
N HIS A 149 -6.47 10.62 22.95
CA HIS A 149 -5.60 11.78 23.01
C HIS A 149 -4.52 11.71 21.92
N PRO A 150 -4.24 12.80 21.15
CA PRO A 150 -3.37 12.75 19.97
C PRO A 150 -1.98 12.15 20.23
N LEU A 151 -1.36 12.46 21.37
CA LEU A 151 -0.05 11.90 21.75
C LEU A 151 -0.10 10.37 21.97
N ILE A 152 -1.20 9.87 22.56
CA ILE A 152 -1.39 8.44 22.77
C ILE A 152 -1.63 7.75 21.43
N ALA A 153 -2.42 8.37 20.54
CA ALA A 153 -2.66 7.85 19.21
C ALA A 153 -1.36 7.70 18.40
N ILE A 154 -0.48 8.72 18.42
CA ILE A 154 0.84 8.66 17.78
C ILE A 154 1.69 7.53 18.39
N LEU A 155 1.75 7.42 19.71
CA LEU A 155 2.49 6.35 20.39
C LEU A 155 2.00 4.96 19.96
N LEU A 156 0.68 4.76 19.87
CA LEU A 156 0.09 3.49 19.42
C LEU A 156 0.46 3.16 17.97
N ILE A 157 0.53 4.16 17.08
CA ILE A 157 1.00 3.98 15.70
C ILE A 157 2.47 3.54 15.67
N PHE A 158 3.34 4.16 16.49
CA PHE A 158 4.74 3.71 16.57
C PHE A 158 4.86 2.27 17.09
N ILE A 159 4.12 1.93 18.13
CA ILE A 159 4.10 0.57 18.68
C ILE A 159 3.61 -0.43 17.63
N SER A 160 2.57 -0.08 16.87
CA SER A 160 2.04 -0.97 15.82
C SER A 160 3.05 -1.19 14.70
N VAL A 161 3.78 -0.16 14.25
CA VAL A 161 4.82 -0.31 13.23
C VAL A 161 5.99 -1.16 13.74
N ILE A 162 6.47 -0.92 14.96
CA ILE A 162 7.57 -1.70 15.56
C ILE A 162 7.15 -3.17 15.72
N ALA A 163 5.96 -3.43 16.28
CA ALA A 163 5.43 -4.78 16.45
C ALA A 163 5.30 -5.48 15.08
N SER A 164 4.76 -4.78 14.09
CA SER A 164 4.64 -5.28 12.72
C SER A 164 6.01 -5.62 12.14
N GLY A 165 7.00 -4.73 12.26
CA GLY A 165 8.36 -4.98 11.80
C GLY A 165 9.00 -6.22 12.43
N ILE A 166 8.86 -6.41 13.74
CA ILE A 166 9.38 -7.60 14.44
C ILE A 166 8.73 -8.89 13.91
N ILE A 167 7.41 -8.89 13.74
CA ILE A 167 6.67 -10.05 13.24
C ILE A 167 7.09 -10.37 11.80
N LEU A 168 7.27 -9.34 10.97
CA LEU A 168 7.69 -9.49 9.57
C LEU A 168 9.11 -10.00 9.41
N LEU A 169 10.02 -9.66 10.32
CA LEU A 169 11.37 -10.22 10.33
C LEU A 169 11.35 -11.73 10.67
N LYS A 170 10.42 -12.18 11.50
CA LYS A 170 10.28 -13.59 11.90
C LYS A 170 9.50 -14.43 10.88
N LEU A 171 8.56 -13.83 10.15
CA LEU A 171 7.67 -14.51 9.20
C LEU A 171 8.40 -15.38 8.16
N PRO A 172 9.50 -14.93 7.50
CA PRO A 172 10.25 -15.76 6.59
C PRO A 172 10.80 -17.03 7.25
N SER A 173 11.35 -16.92 8.48
CA SER A 173 11.89 -18.07 9.22
C SER A 173 10.81 -19.05 9.63
N ILE A 174 9.63 -18.55 9.99
CA ILE A 174 8.48 -19.40 10.33
C ILE A 174 7.99 -20.11 9.07
N SER A 175 7.85 -19.39 7.96
CA SER A 175 7.40 -19.95 6.69
C SER A 175 8.36 -20.99 6.12
N THR A 176 9.68 -20.83 6.27
CA THR A 176 10.66 -21.84 5.84
C THR A 176 10.62 -23.06 6.74
N SER A 177 10.55 -22.87 8.07
CA SER A 177 10.46 -23.99 9.01
C SER A 177 9.20 -24.84 8.78
N ASP A 178 8.08 -24.18 8.47
CA ASP A 178 6.83 -24.88 8.17
C ASP A 178 6.90 -25.64 6.84
N HIS A 179 7.48 -25.02 5.80
CA HIS A 179 7.74 -25.67 4.52
C HIS A 179 8.63 -26.91 4.66
N ASP A 180 9.72 -26.81 5.42
CA ASP A 180 10.67 -27.91 5.65
C ASP A 180 10.01 -29.07 6.43
N LYS A 181 9.18 -28.76 7.43
CA LYS A 181 8.37 -29.76 8.16
C LYS A 181 7.39 -30.47 7.24
N HIS A 182 6.75 -29.74 6.33
CA HIS A 182 5.80 -30.33 5.37
C HIS A 182 6.47 -31.15 4.27
N LEU A 183 7.70 -30.78 3.86
CA LEU A 183 8.52 -31.59 2.95
C LEU A 183 9.02 -32.88 3.61
N ALA A 184 9.37 -32.83 4.89
CA ALA A 184 9.82 -34.00 5.66
C ALA A 184 8.70 -35.06 5.82
N ILE A 185 7.43 -34.68 5.72
CA ILE A 185 6.30 -35.61 5.71
C ILE A 185 6.09 -36.10 4.27
N SER A 186 6.62 -37.30 3.99
CA SER A 186 6.61 -37.97 2.66
C SER A 186 5.22 -38.07 2.01
N HIS A 187 4.14 -38.10 2.80
CA HIS A 187 2.75 -38.22 2.34
C HIS A 187 1.90 -36.95 2.50
N GLY A 188 2.52 -35.77 2.57
CA GLY A 188 1.81 -34.50 2.72
C GLY A 188 0.83 -34.23 1.58
N ASN A 189 -0.37 -33.73 1.92
CA ASN A 189 -1.44 -33.40 0.99
C ASN A 189 -0.94 -32.42 -0.09
N ILE A 190 -1.23 -32.70 -1.36
CA ILE A 190 -0.71 -31.94 -2.51
C ILE A 190 -1.08 -30.45 -2.42
N SER A 191 -2.27 -30.17 -1.87
CA SER A 191 -2.72 -28.81 -1.60
C SER A 191 -1.74 -28.06 -0.71
N THR A 192 -1.37 -28.60 0.46
CA THR A 192 -0.51 -27.93 1.47
C THR A 192 0.88 -27.57 0.94
N ARG A 193 1.46 -28.40 0.06
CA ARG A 193 2.74 -28.10 -0.61
C ARG A 193 2.62 -26.91 -1.57
N TYR A 194 1.54 -26.82 -2.34
CA TYR A 194 1.28 -25.66 -3.20
C TYR A 194 1.16 -24.36 -2.40
N GLN A 195 0.44 -24.39 -1.27
CA GLN A 195 0.23 -23.24 -0.38
C GLN A 195 1.55 -22.70 0.16
N SER A 196 2.43 -23.61 0.61
CA SER A 196 3.74 -23.21 1.15
C SER A 196 4.58 -22.47 0.09
N VAL A 197 4.51 -22.87 -1.17
CA VAL A 197 5.21 -22.21 -2.28
C VAL A 197 4.57 -20.86 -2.63
N GLU A 198 3.24 -20.75 -2.64
CA GLU A 198 2.56 -19.47 -2.85
C GLU A 198 2.80 -18.47 -1.71
N ASN A 199 2.71 -18.93 -0.47
CA ASN A 199 3.02 -18.12 0.71
C ASN A 199 4.46 -17.65 0.71
N LEU A 200 5.41 -18.49 0.26
CA LEU A 200 6.81 -18.11 0.17
C LEU A 200 7.04 -17.07 -0.95
N LYS A 201 6.32 -17.15 -2.08
CA LYS A 201 6.34 -16.11 -3.12
C LYS A 201 5.75 -14.79 -2.62
N ALA A 202 4.59 -14.84 -1.96
CA ALA A 202 3.98 -13.68 -1.35
C ALA A 202 4.91 -13.05 -0.30
N ALA A 203 5.50 -13.86 0.58
CA ALA A 203 6.45 -13.41 1.59
C ALA A 203 7.70 -12.76 0.97
N ARG A 204 8.23 -13.27 -0.16
CA ARG A 204 9.35 -12.63 -0.86
C ARG A 204 8.98 -11.26 -1.43
N LEU A 205 7.84 -11.14 -2.09
CA LEU A 205 7.35 -9.86 -2.63
C LEU A 205 7.16 -8.86 -1.49
N LEU A 206 6.41 -9.29 -0.48
CA LEU A 206 6.06 -8.48 0.67
C LEU A 206 7.29 -8.09 1.48
N ARG A 207 8.33 -8.93 1.59
CA ARG A 207 9.57 -8.61 2.28
C ARG A 207 10.21 -7.32 1.75
N ASN A 208 10.32 -7.16 0.43
CA ASN A 208 10.93 -5.96 -0.13
C ASN A 208 10.09 -4.71 0.13
N LEU A 209 8.76 -4.84 0.05
CA LEU A 209 7.84 -3.77 0.43
C LEU A 209 7.98 -3.43 1.91
N PHE A 210 8.07 -4.42 2.80
CA PHE A 210 8.16 -4.23 4.24
C PHE A 210 9.49 -3.61 4.68
N ILE A 211 10.61 -4.00 4.07
CA ILE A 211 11.91 -3.36 4.32
C ILE A 211 11.83 -1.86 4.06
N TYR A 212 11.05 -1.44 3.06
CA TYR A 212 10.79 -0.03 2.77
C TYR A 212 9.78 0.60 3.73
N LEU A 213 8.64 -0.04 3.98
CA LEU A 213 7.55 0.52 4.78
C LEU A 213 7.92 0.69 6.27
N ILE A 214 8.71 -0.23 6.85
CA ILE A 214 9.10 -0.17 8.27
C ILE A 214 9.75 1.17 8.66
N PRO A 215 10.78 1.69 7.94
CA PRO A 215 11.33 3.01 8.23
C PRO A 215 10.52 4.17 7.64
N ALA A 216 9.77 3.94 6.56
CA ALA A 216 9.09 5.03 5.84
C ALA A 216 7.73 5.40 6.45
N GLU A 217 6.93 4.44 6.92
CA GLU A 217 5.62 4.72 7.53
C GLU A 217 5.72 5.59 8.79
N PRO A 218 6.65 5.36 9.74
CA PRO A 218 6.84 6.25 10.90
C PRO A 218 7.29 7.66 10.54
N LEU A 219 7.89 7.86 9.37
CA LEU A 219 8.36 9.19 8.96
C LEU A 219 7.17 10.16 8.75
N ILE A 220 6.00 9.65 8.34
CA ILE A 220 4.79 10.45 8.14
C ILE A 220 4.33 11.11 9.45
N PRO A 221 4.04 10.38 10.55
CA PRO A 221 3.66 11.00 11.82
C PRO A 221 4.78 11.83 12.45
N ILE A 222 6.06 11.49 12.22
CA ILE A 222 7.20 12.32 12.66
C ILE A 222 7.16 13.69 11.98
N LEU A 223 7.04 13.74 10.65
CA LEU A 223 6.97 14.98 9.89
C LEU A 223 5.72 15.79 10.28
N PHE A 224 4.58 15.12 10.43
CA PHE A 224 3.34 15.76 10.90
C PHE A 224 3.53 16.40 12.29
N LEU A 225 4.16 15.70 13.23
CA LEU A 225 4.44 16.21 14.56
C LEU A 225 5.44 17.38 14.53
N PHE A 226 6.50 17.24 13.74
CA PHE A 226 7.51 18.28 13.54
C PHE A 226 6.88 19.58 13.02
N ILE A 227 6.03 19.51 11.99
CA ILE A 227 5.30 20.67 11.47
C ILE A 227 4.44 21.31 12.57
N ASN A 228 3.75 20.50 13.38
CA ASN A 228 2.85 21.02 14.42
C ASN A 228 3.57 21.62 15.65
N ILE A 229 4.76 21.13 15.98
CA ILE A 229 5.54 21.62 17.14
C ILE A 229 6.41 22.82 16.74
N THR A 230 7.13 22.71 15.62
CA THR A 230 8.17 23.67 15.26
C THR A 230 7.61 24.91 14.56
N LEU A 231 6.52 24.79 13.79
CA LEU A 231 6.01 25.89 12.98
C LEU A 231 4.84 26.64 13.64
N PRO A 232 4.85 28.00 13.61
CA PRO A 232 3.70 28.81 13.96
C PRO A 232 2.51 28.47 13.08
N LYS A 233 1.28 28.57 13.62
CA LYS A 233 0.03 28.23 12.89
C LYS A 233 -0.06 28.90 11.52
N ALA A 234 0.33 30.16 11.41
CA ALA A 234 0.29 30.95 10.17
C ALA A 234 1.20 30.42 9.03
N HIS A 235 2.12 29.49 9.33
CA HIS A 235 3.07 28.94 8.36
C HIS A 235 2.90 27.42 8.17
N ARG A 236 1.87 26.79 8.74
CA ARG A 236 1.74 25.32 8.67
C ARG A 236 1.24 24.84 7.32
N ASP A 237 0.29 25.57 6.71
CA ASP A 237 -0.41 25.11 5.51
C ASP A 237 0.55 24.77 4.34
N PRO A 238 1.54 25.62 3.99
CA PRO A 238 2.50 25.29 2.93
C PRO A 238 3.34 24.04 3.22
N PHE A 239 3.61 23.73 4.50
CA PHE A 239 4.35 22.54 4.89
C PHE A 239 3.47 21.29 4.92
N PHE A 240 2.19 21.42 5.25
CA PHE A 240 1.23 20.33 5.06
C PHE A 240 1.03 20.01 3.58
N ASP A 241 1.00 21.00 2.70
CA ASP A 241 0.99 20.78 1.26
C ASP A 241 2.23 20.01 0.79
N LEU A 242 3.43 20.35 1.31
CA LEU A 242 4.65 19.58 1.04
C LEU A 242 4.62 18.17 1.64
N LEU A 243 3.96 17.96 2.78
CA LEU A 243 3.73 16.63 3.35
C LEU A 243 2.87 15.77 2.40
N HIS A 244 1.86 16.33 1.74
CA HIS A 244 1.09 15.61 0.72
C HIS A 244 1.99 15.17 -0.44
N VAL A 245 2.87 16.06 -0.92
CA VAL A 245 3.85 15.73 -1.98
C VAL A 245 4.75 14.58 -1.54
N PHE A 246 5.27 14.62 -0.31
CA PHE A 246 6.04 13.53 0.27
C PHE A 246 5.26 12.21 0.30
N ILE A 247 3.99 12.24 0.73
CA ILE A 247 3.10 11.07 0.77
C ILE A 247 2.87 10.49 -0.64
N ALA A 248 2.74 11.33 -1.67
CA ALA A 248 2.63 10.86 -3.06
C ALA A 248 3.91 10.16 -3.56
N PHE A 249 5.09 10.69 -3.21
CA PHE A 249 6.36 10.03 -3.51
C PHE A 249 6.49 8.71 -2.74
N HIS A 250 6.11 8.68 -1.47
CA HIS A 250 6.09 7.47 -0.65
C HIS A 250 5.25 6.36 -1.29
N LEU A 251 4.02 6.68 -1.70
CA LEU A 251 3.16 5.75 -2.44
C LEU A 251 3.83 5.24 -3.71
N SER A 252 4.42 6.15 -4.50
CA SER A 252 5.05 5.79 -5.77
C SER A 252 6.16 4.76 -5.59
N ILE A 253 7.03 4.98 -4.60
CA ILE A 253 8.13 4.06 -4.30
C ILE A 253 7.57 2.71 -3.88
N ALA A 254 6.56 2.68 -3.00
CA ALA A 254 5.91 1.45 -2.58
C ALA A 254 5.30 0.66 -3.77
N LEU A 255 4.56 1.33 -4.66
CA LEU A 255 3.98 0.69 -5.84
C LEU A 255 5.05 0.21 -6.83
N VAL A 256 6.13 0.97 -7.03
CA VAL A 256 7.25 0.57 -7.88
C VAL A 256 7.93 -0.69 -7.33
N ILE A 257 8.12 -0.79 -6.01
CA ILE A 257 8.66 -2.00 -5.37
C ILE A 257 7.76 -3.19 -5.67
N VAL A 258 6.44 -3.07 -5.50
CA VAL A 258 5.50 -4.17 -5.80
C VAL A 258 5.55 -4.60 -7.27
N ILE A 259 5.58 -3.64 -8.21
CA ILE A 259 5.63 -3.94 -9.64
C ILE A 259 6.98 -4.57 -10.03
N ARG A 260 8.10 -4.04 -9.54
CA ARG A 260 9.45 -4.48 -9.93
C ARG A 260 9.83 -5.83 -9.33
N CYS A 261 9.38 -6.10 -8.10
CA CYS A 261 9.71 -7.35 -7.41
C CYS A 261 8.83 -8.53 -7.82
N ASN A 262 7.89 -8.35 -8.76
CA ASN A 262 7.07 -9.41 -9.32
C ASN A 262 7.09 -9.39 -10.86
N ASP A 263 7.64 -10.45 -11.47
CA ASP A 263 7.78 -10.54 -12.93
C ASP A 263 6.44 -10.43 -13.68
N SER A 264 5.35 -10.92 -13.09
CA SER A 264 4.02 -10.84 -13.70
C SER A 264 3.49 -9.41 -13.69
N TYR A 265 3.64 -8.67 -12.59
CA TYR A 265 3.28 -7.26 -12.53
C TYR A 265 4.18 -6.41 -13.44
N SER A 266 5.49 -6.64 -13.43
CA SER A 266 6.47 -5.99 -14.32
C SER A 266 6.16 -6.21 -15.80
N SER A 267 5.75 -7.43 -16.18
CA SER A 267 5.33 -7.76 -17.54
C SER A 267 4.07 -6.99 -17.95
N GLN A 268 3.04 -6.93 -17.09
CA GLN A 268 1.83 -6.17 -17.38
C GLN A 268 2.07 -4.65 -17.42
N PHE A 269 2.92 -4.13 -16.54
CA PHE A 269 3.34 -2.73 -16.57
C PHE A 269 4.02 -2.37 -17.90
N ARG A 270 4.94 -3.24 -18.38
CA ARG A 270 5.57 -3.06 -19.71
C ARG A 270 4.56 -3.08 -20.85
N ARG A 271 3.53 -3.94 -20.76
CA ARG A 271 2.42 -3.96 -21.74
C ARG A 271 1.59 -2.68 -21.70
N LEU A 272 1.31 -2.14 -20.52
CA LEU A 272 0.56 -0.90 -20.35
C LEU A 272 1.31 0.30 -20.95
N ILE A 273 2.65 0.33 -20.85
CA ILE A 273 3.51 1.36 -21.46
C ILE A 273 3.77 1.09 -22.96
N GLY A 274 3.21 0.03 -23.54
CA GLY A 274 3.42 -0.31 -24.95
C GLY A 274 4.81 -0.87 -25.28
N LYS A 275 5.63 -1.18 -24.26
CA LYS A 275 6.97 -1.80 -24.40
C LYS A 275 6.94 -3.33 -24.36
N GLY A 276 5.77 -3.93 -24.18
CA GLY A 276 5.60 -5.38 -24.11
C GLY A 276 5.14 -5.96 -25.43
N GLU A 277 5.93 -6.83 -26.04
CA GLU A 277 5.46 -7.65 -27.17
C GLU A 277 4.24 -8.48 -26.75
N LYS A 278 3.19 -8.47 -27.58
CA LYS A 278 2.13 -9.48 -27.52
C LYS A 278 2.76 -10.83 -27.86
N LYS A 279 3.31 -11.54 -26.87
CA LYS A 279 3.67 -12.96 -27.04
C LYS A 279 2.38 -13.74 -27.32
N ARG A 280 2.02 -13.86 -28.59
CA ARG A 280 1.00 -14.79 -29.08
C ARG A 280 1.51 -16.20 -28.80
N GLY A 281 0.78 -16.96 -27.98
CA GLY A 281 0.92 -18.42 -27.89
C GLY A 281 1.94 -18.98 -26.90
N SER A 282 2.75 -18.17 -26.18
CA SER A 282 3.62 -18.75 -25.14
C SER A 282 2.87 -18.90 -23.83
N VAL A 283 2.62 -20.13 -23.40
CA VAL A 283 2.13 -20.46 -22.06
C VAL A 283 3.09 -19.83 -21.06
N GLN A 284 2.59 -19.08 -20.09
CA GLN A 284 3.42 -18.53 -19.02
C GLN A 284 3.28 -19.42 -17.79
N SER A 285 4.40 -19.79 -17.18
CA SER A 285 4.37 -20.42 -15.86
C SER A 285 3.68 -19.49 -14.87
N VAL A 286 3.27 -20.03 -13.73
CA VAL A 286 2.78 -19.25 -12.58
C VAL A 286 3.82 -18.20 -12.10
N THR A 287 5.09 -18.34 -12.51
CA THR A 287 6.18 -17.38 -12.26
C THR A 287 6.41 -16.37 -13.39
N GLY A 288 5.57 -16.35 -14.43
CA GLY A 288 5.69 -15.42 -15.57
C GLY A 288 6.76 -15.77 -16.60
N LYS A 289 7.45 -16.91 -16.45
CA LYS A 289 8.41 -17.42 -17.45
C LYS A 289 7.63 -18.04 -18.61
N SER A 290 8.02 -17.76 -19.85
CA SER A 290 7.40 -18.42 -21.00
C SER A 290 7.82 -19.89 -21.03
N LEU A 291 6.85 -20.77 -20.80
CA LEU A 291 6.93 -22.19 -21.06
C LEU A 291 6.64 -22.41 -22.55
N ASN A 292 7.60 -22.99 -23.25
CA ASN A 292 7.43 -23.42 -24.65
C ASN A 292 6.65 -24.75 -24.65
N ILE A 293 5.34 -24.67 -24.41
CA ILE A 293 4.44 -25.84 -24.43
C ILE A 293 3.37 -25.60 -25.49
N HIS A 294 3.19 -26.58 -26.37
CA HIS A 294 2.17 -26.57 -27.41
C HIS A 294 0.76 -26.53 -26.76
N GLN A 295 -0.13 -25.62 -27.21
CA GLN A 295 -1.44 -25.38 -26.56
C GLN A 295 -2.33 -26.62 -26.45
N SER A 296 -2.22 -27.58 -27.37
CA SER A 296 -2.96 -28.85 -27.36
C SER A 296 -2.54 -29.81 -26.24
N LEU A 297 -1.37 -29.59 -25.66
CA LEU A 297 -0.79 -30.41 -24.59
C LEU A 297 -1.05 -29.81 -23.19
N HIS A 298 -1.75 -28.68 -23.09
CA HIS A 298 -1.82 -27.89 -21.85
C HIS A 298 -2.50 -28.60 -20.66
N SER A 299 -3.62 -29.30 -20.84
CA SER A 299 -4.26 -30.01 -19.72
C SER A 299 -3.45 -31.25 -19.33
N ASN A 300 -3.03 -32.04 -20.33
CA ASN A 300 -2.32 -33.29 -20.08
C ASN A 300 -0.90 -33.04 -19.57
N THR A 301 -0.17 -32.05 -20.07
CA THR A 301 1.21 -31.76 -19.65
C THR A 301 1.29 -30.94 -18.39
N TYR A 302 0.30 -30.10 -18.04
CA TYR A 302 0.26 -29.50 -16.70
C TYR A 302 0.09 -30.58 -15.63
N PHE A 303 -0.84 -31.53 -15.81
CA PHE A 303 -1.03 -32.64 -14.87
C PHE A 303 0.08 -33.72 -14.99
N GLN A 304 0.65 -33.96 -16.17
CA GLN A 304 1.75 -34.92 -16.34
C GLN A 304 3.08 -34.37 -15.84
N MET A 305 3.45 -33.11 -16.08
CA MET A 305 4.64 -32.52 -15.45
C MET A 305 4.44 -32.43 -13.94
N PHE A 306 3.22 -32.16 -13.48
CA PHE A 306 2.89 -32.23 -12.05
C PHE A 306 2.95 -33.64 -11.47
N ASN A 307 2.72 -34.69 -12.27
CA ASN A 307 2.89 -36.11 -11.87
C ASN A 307 4.33 -36.62 -12.07
N GLN A 308 5.14 -36.01 -12.93
CA GLN A 308 6.49 -36.45 -13.31
C GLN A 308 7.62 -35.62 -12.68
N SER A 309 7.34 -34.45 -12.12
CA SER A 309 8.27 -33.75 -11.22
C SER A 309 8.26 -34.30 -9.77
N TRP A 310 7.66 -35.48 -9.62
CA TRP A 310 7.86 -36.41 -8.49
C TRP A 310 8.82 -37.52 -8.94
#